data_AF-A0AAU5JIA6-F1
#
_entry.id   AF-A0AAU5JIA6-F1
#
_cell.length_a   1.000
_cell.length_b   1.000
_cell.length_c   1.000
_cell.angle_alpha   90.00
_cell.angle_beta   90.00
_cell.angle_gamma   90.00
#
_symmetry.space_group_name_H-M   'P 1'
#
loop_
_entity.id
_entity.type
_entity.pdbx_description
1 polymer ?
#
loop_
_entity_poly.entity_id
_entity_poly.type
_entity_poly.pdbx_seq_one_letter_code
_entity_poly.pdbx_strand_id
1 'polypeptide(L)'
;MTTNALDLPQYAAQAGRLQLTRADGVGHAMPPSGPTTWWADGTTSYVLHFRGGQAHGWTIADEADTVIRAVDSLRAGEEISGDRLEHALQDVRRLRTRLAALESELILYAREKGENGRAHMNLREVAEGLGIHHTTVAERQARMEAGEHAAWRNWLVQDTPRADMYQPDA
;
A
#
# COMPACT_ATOMS: atom_id res chain seq x y z
N MET A 1 -12.80 2.83 41.73
CA MET A 1 -12.88 3.78 40.60
C MET A 1 -12.46 3.03 39.35
N THR A 2 -13.42 2.79 38.48
CA THR A 2 -13.34 2.08 37.20
C THR A 2 -12.61 2.94 36.17
N THR A 3 -11.55 2.41 35.58
CA THR A 3 -10.90 3.02 34.41
C THR A 3 -11.78 2.79 33.18
N ASN A 4 -12.30 3.88 32.63
CA ASN A 4 -13.15 3.92 31.45
C ASN A 4 -12.40 3.40 30.21
N ALA A 5 -13.14 2.64 29.40
CA ALA A 5 -12.82 2.34 28.02
C ALA A 5 -12.66 3.65 27.23
N LEU A 6 -11.42 4.02 26.92
CA LEU A 6 -11.13 5.12 26.00
C LEU A 6 -11.35 4.64 24.56
N ASP A 7 -12.42 5.17 23.97
CA ASP A 7 -12.55 5.60 22.58
C ASP A 7 -11.87 4.74 21.50
N LEU A 8 -12.59 3.71 21.08
CA LEU A 8 -12.51 3.28 19.69
C LEU A 8 -13.44 4.19 18.85
N PRO A 9 -12.97 4.81 17.75
CA PRO A 9 -13.82 5.66 16.93
C PRO A 9 -14.99 4.86 16.33
N GLN A 10 -16.21 5.37 16.54
CA GLN A 10 -17.51 4.75 16.22
C GLN A 10 -17.82 4.52 14.72
N TYR A 11 -16.82 4.52 13.82
CA TYR A 11 -17.05 4.44 12.37
C TYR A 11 -16.25 3.35 11.64
N ALA A 12 -15.66 2.39 12.35
CA ALA A 12 -15.06 1.20 11.74
C ALA A 12 -16.16 0.24 11.26
N ALA A 13 -16.74 0.50 10.09
CA ALA A 13 -17.86 -0.27 9.55
C ALA A 13 -17.52 -1.73 9.14
N GLN A 14 -16.25 -2.11 9.11
CA GLN A 14 -15.79 -3.52 9.11
C GLN A 14 -14.28 -3.53 9.31
N ALA A 15 -13.82 -4.07 10.45
CA ALA A 15 -12.41 -4.36 10.65
C ALA A 15 -12.12 -5.73 10.02
N GLY A 16 -11.35 -5.74 8.94
CA GLY A 16 -10.78 -6.96 8.40
C GLY A 16 -9.61 -7.42 9.25
N ARG A 17 -9.61 -8.68 9.71
CA ARG A 17 -8.47 -9.28 10.39
C ARG A 17 -7.61 -10.01 9.36
N LEU A 18 -6.45 -9.46 9.02
CA LEU A 18 -5.41 -10.20 8.33
C LEU A 18 -4.51 -10.84 9.38
N GLN A 19 -4.48 -12.17 9.39
CA GLN A 19 -3.65 -12.94 10.29
C GLN A 19 -2.42 -13.42 9.50
N LEU A 20 -1.31 -12.69 9.65
CA LEU A 20 -0.01 -13.12 9.13
C LEU A 20 0.60 -14.08 10.16
N THR A 21 0.55 -15.38 9.87
CA THR A 21 1.11 -16.41 10.76
C THR A 21 2.55 -16.70 10.35
N ARG A 22 3.51 -16.23 11.15
CA ARG A 22 4.88 -16.71 11.09
C ARG A 22 5.07 -17.72 12.22
N ALA A 23 5.24 -18.99 11.86
CA ALA A 23 5.76 -19.97 12.81
C ALA A 23 7.25 -19.69 12.95
N ASP A 24 7.68 -19.10 14.08
CA ASP A 24 8.97 -19.33 14.74
C ASP A 24 9.20 -18.35 15.91
N GLY A 25 9.17 -18.87 17.15
CA GLY A 25 10.20 -18.61 18.18
C GLY A 25 10.14 -17.37 19.09
N VAL A 26 9.65 -17.60 20.33
CA VAL A 26 10.01 -16.99 21.65
C VAL A 26 9.57 -15.55 21.95
N GLY A 27 8.69 -15.44 22.95
CA GLY A 27 7.99 -14.20 23.34
C GLY A 27 8.75 -13.25 24.27
N HIS A 28 8.57 -11.95 24.01
CA HIS A 28 8.76 -10.85 24.95
C HIS A 28 7.51 -9.99 24.97
N ALA A 29 6.90 -9.82 26.15
CA ALA A 29 5.72 -8.98 26.34
C ALA A 29 6.15 -7.51 26.45
N MET A 30 5.88 -6.73 25.41
CA MET A 30 5.95 -5.26 25.40
C MET A 30 4.53 -4.69 25.38
N PRO A 31 4.28 -3.50 25.97
CA PRO A 31 2.97 -2.86 25.98
C PRO A 31 2.53 -2.45 24.56
N PRO A 32 1.21 -2.28 24.31
CA PRO A 32 0.68 -2.05 22.97
C PRO A 32 0.93 -0.60 22.54
N SER A 33 1.99 -0.38 21.77
CA SER A 33 2.16 0.87 21.02
C SER A 33 2.39 0.55 19.54
N GLY A 34 1.28 0.42 18.79
CA GLY A 34 1.30 0.31 17.34
C GLY A 34 0.14 -0.54 16.77
N PRO A 35 -0.10 -0.47 15.44
CA PRO A 35 -1.06 -1.32 14.73
C PRO A 35 -0.68 -2.82 14.75
N THR A 36 0.50 -3.15 15.30
CA THR A 36 1.06 -4.49 15.39
C THR A 36 0.85 -5.08 16.79
N THR A 37 0.20 -6.25 16.87
CA THR A 37 0.04 -7.05 18.09
C THR A 37 0.84 -8.35 17.96
N TRP A 38 1.57 -8.71 19.01
CA TRP A 38 2.36 -9.93 19.09
C TRP A 38 1.67 -10.96 19.97
N TRP A 39 1.66 -12.22 19.55
CA TRP A 39 1.00 -13.33 20.25
C TRP A 39 2.04 -14.30 20.84
N ALA A 40 1.63 -15.05 21.86
CA ALA A 40 2.52 -15.97 22.58
C ALA A 40 3.02 -17.15 21.73
N ASP A 41 2.34 -17.46 20.63
CA ASP A 41 2.69 -18.50 19.66
C ASP A 41 3.69 -18.02 18.58
N GLY A 42 4.17 -16.77 18.66
CA GLY A 42 5.05 -16.17 17.66
C GLY A 42 4.31 -15.49 16.50
N THR A 43 2.97 -15.56 16.47
CA THR A 43 2.17 -14.84 15.47
C THR A 43 2.32 -13.33 15.67
N THR A 44 2.35 -12.59 14.56
CA THR A 44 2.26 -11.13 14.55
C THR A 44 1.02 -10.72 13.78
N SER A 45 0.07 -10.05 14.42
CA SER A 45 -1.08 -9.46 13.73
C SER A 45 -0.87 -7.98 13.48
N TYR A 46 -1.35 -7.50 12.33
CA TYR A 46 -1.40 -6.08 12.01
C TYR A 46 -2.85 -5.69 11.70
N VAL A 47 -3.32 -4.56 12.25
CA VAL A 47 -4.65 -4.04 11.95
C VAL A 47 -4.56 -3.09 10.77
N LEU A 48 -5.18 -3.46 9.65
CA LEU A 48 -5.37 -2.57 8.50
C LEU A 48 -6.74 -1.90 8.58
N HIS A 49 -6.75 -0.58 8.44
CA HIS A 49 -7.98 0.21 8.35
C HIS A 49 -8.27 0.51 6.88
N PHE A 50 -9.34 -0.06 6.36
CA PHE A 50 -9.81 0.23 5.00
C PHE A 50 -11.06 1.13 5.04
N ARG A 51 -11.14 2.06 4.10
CA ARG A 51 -12.31 2.92 3.89
C ARG A 51 -12.82 2.68 2.46
N GLY A 52 -14.12 2.46 2.32
CA GLY A 52 -14.72 1.90 1.10
C GLY A 52 -14.77 0.38 1.17
N GLY A 53 -15.83 -0.24 0.65
CA GLY A 53 -16.11 -1.69 0.81
C GLY A 53 -15.06 -2.63 0.19
N GLN A 54 -15.46 -3.85 -0.15
CA GLN A 54 -14.59 -4.90 -0.73
C GLN A 54 -13.76 -4.47 -1.96
N ALA A 55 -14.06 -3.34 -2.60
CA ALA A 55 -13.52 -2.97 -3.90
C ALA A 55 -12.10 -2.36 -3.91
N HIS A 56 -11.67 -1.65 -2.86
CA HIS A 56 -10.45 -0.81 -2.95
C HIS A 56 -9.30 -1.31 -2.07
N GLY A 57 -9.51 -1.41 -0.76
CA GLY A 57 -8.44 -1.79 0.16
C GLY A 57 -8.11 -3.28 0.17
N TRP A 58 -9.15 -4.11 0.05
CA TRP A 58 -9.05 -5.57 0.19
C TRP A 58 -8.24 -6.22 -0.92
N THR A 59 -8.40 -5.78 -2.17
CA THR A 59 -7.68 -6.36 -3.32
C THR A 59 -6.15 -6.25 -3.17
N ILE A 60 -5.62 -5.10 -2.74
CA ILE A 60 -4.17 -4.95 -2.52
C ILE A 60 -3.71 -5.82 -1.34
N ALA A 61 -4.55 -5.93 -0.30
CA ALA A 61 -4.24 -6.71 0.87
C ALA A 61 -4.17 -8.22 0.56
N ASP A 62 -5.11 -8.73 -0.24
CA ASP A 62 -5.13 -10.12 -0.69
C ASP A 62 -3.91 -10.42 -1.57
N GLU A 63 -3.58 -9.54 -2.52
CA GLU A 63 -2.38 -9.68 -3.35
C GLU A 63 -1.11 -9.66 -2.50
N ALA A 64 -1.02 -8.75 -1.52
CA ALA A 64 0.10 -8.69 -0.59
C ALA A 64 0.20 -9.96 0.28
N ASP A 65 -0.92 -10.50 0.75
CA ASP A 65 -0.96 -11.76 1.52
C ASP A 65 -0.45 -12.93 0.67
N THR A 66 -0.88 -13.06 -0.58
CA THR A 66 -0.36 -14.06 -1.52
C THR A 66 1.17 -13.93 -1.68
N VAL A 67 1.68 -12.70 -1.85
CA VAL A 67 3.12 -12.45 -1.99
C VAL A 67 3.90 -12.80 -0.71
N ILE A 68 3.38 -12.43 0.47
CA ILE A 68 4.02 -12.75 1.75
C ILE A 68 4.09 -14.27 1.96
N ARG A 69 2.99 -14.99 1.70
CA ARG A 69 2.97 -16.46 1.79
C ARG A 69 3.95 -17.12 0.82
N ALA A 70 4.16 -16.55 -0.37
CA ALA A 70 5.15 -17.05 -1.31
C ALA A 70 6.58 -16.84 -0.78
N VAL A 71 6.88 -15.68 -0.17
CA VAL A 71 8.17 -15.43 0.50
C VAL A 71 8.40 -16.41 1.63
N ASP A 72 7.40 -16.67 2.46
CA ASP A 72 7.53 -17.58 3.60
C ASP A 72 7.81 -19.01 3.15
N SER A 73 7.08 -19.53 2.15
CA SER A 73 7.36 -20.86 1.59
C SER A 73 8.76 -20.96 0.97
N LEU A 74 9.24 -19.91 0.27
CA LEU A 74 10.61 -19.87 -0.26
C LEU A 74 11.67 -19.89 0.85
N ARG A 75 11.43 -19.18 1.96
CA ARG A 75 12.35 -19.17 3.10
C ARG A 75 12.37 -20.48 3.88
N ALA A 76 11.22 -21.15 3.96
CA ALA A 76 11.08 -22.45 4.61
C ALA A 76 11.59 -23.61 3.73
N GLY A 77 11.84 -23.37 2.43
CA GLY A 77 12.23 -24.41 1.48
C GLY A 77 11.07 -25.36 1.11
N GLU A 78 9.82 -24.90 1.26
CA GLU A 78 8.63 -25.67 0.93
C GLU A 78 8.44 -25.77 -0.59
N GLU A 79 7.96 -26.92 -1.06
CA GLU A 79 7.53 -27.07 -2.44
C GLU A 79 6.22 -26.29 -2.66
N ILE A 80 6.22 -25.40 -3.66
CA ILE A 80 5.05 -24.62 -4.05
C ILE A 80 4.38 -25.36 -5.22
N SER A 81 3.12 -25.76 -5.05
CA SER A 81 2.35 -26.41 -6.12
C SER A 81 2.21 -25.51 -7.35
N GLY A 82 2.02 -26.11 -8.53
CA GLY A 82 1.90 -25.38 -9.80
C GLY A 82 0.83 -24.28 -9.77
N ASP A 83 -0.39 -24.60 -9.35
CA ASP A 83 -1.49 -23.64 -9.27
C ASP A 83 -1.18 -22.49 -8.29
N ARG A 84 -0.55 -22.81 -7.15
CA ARG A 84 -0.17 -21.81 -6.14
C ARG A 84 0.94 -20.90 -6.67
N LEU A 85 1.90 -21.44 -7.42
CA LEU A 85 2.97 -20.68 -8.05
C LEU A 85 2.42 -19.75 -9.14
N GLU A 86 1.52 -20.23 -10.00
CA GLU A 86 0.88 -19.41 -11.03
C GLU A 86 0.11 -18.25 -10.38
N HIS A 87 -0.70 -18.53 -9.37
CA HIS A 87 -1.47 -17.51 -8.66
C HIS A 87 -0.55 -16.47 -8.02
N ALA A 88 0.53 -16.91 -7.35
CA ALA A 88 1.52 -16.00 -6.78
C ALA A 88 2.18 -15.11 -7.84
N LEU A 89 2.55 -15.65 -9.00
CA LEU A 89 3.14 -14.86 -10.09
C LEU A 89 2.15 -13.81 -10.63
N GLN A 90 0.87 -14.17 -10.76
CA GLN A 90 -0.17 -13.24 -11.19
C GLN A 90 -0.36 -12.10 -10.18
N ASP A 91 -0.43 -12.42 -8.89
CA ASP A 91 -0.62 -11.43 -7.82
C ASP A 91 0.62 -10.55 -7.61
N VAL A 92 1.84 -11.10 -7.71
CA VAL A 92 3.09 -10.29 -7.75
C VAL A 92 3.03 -9.26 -8.89
N ARG A 93 2.64 -9.70 -10.09
CA ARG A 93 2.55 -8.80 -11.25
C ARG A 93 1.52 -7.70 -11.01
N ARG A 94 0.33 -8.07 -10.53
CA ARG A 94 -0.77 -7.16 -10.22
C ARG A 94 -0.39 -6.15 -9.15
N LEU A 95 0.20 -6.60 -8.05
CA LEU A 95 0.68 -5.75 -6.97
C LEU A 95 1.74 -4.76 -7.47
N ARG A 96 2.72 -5.23 -8.25
CA ARG A 96 3.74 -4.35 -8.85
C ARG A 96 3.12 -3.26 -9.74
N THR A 97 2.13 -3.61 -10.55
CA THR A 97 1.45 -2.62 -11.41
C THR A 97 0.68 -1.58 -10.58
N ARG A 98 0.02 -1.99 -9.48
CA ARG A 98 -0.66 -1.04 -8.59
C ARG A 98 0.31 -0.17 -7.81
N LEU A 99 1.40 -0.72 -7.31
CA LEU A 99 2.45 0.05 -6.65
C LEU A 99 3.08 1.08 -7.60
N ALA A 100 3.29 0.73 -8.87
CA ALA A 100 3.75 1.68 -9.88
C ALA A 100 2.74 2.81 -10.12
N ALA A 101 1.43 2.52 -10.15
CA ALA A 101 0.41 3.55 -10.26
C ALA A 101 0.35 4.45 -9.02
N LEU A 102 0.51 3.87 -7.82
CA LEU A 102 0.61 4.62 -6.57
C LEU A 102 1.85 5.53 -6.55
N GLU A 103 3.02 5.01 -6.94
CA GLU A 103 4.26 5.79 -7.05
C GLU A 103 4.07 6.99 -7.99
N SER A 104 3.50 6.76 -9.18
CA SER A 104 3.14 7.81 -10.13
C SER A 104 2.25 8.89 -9.53
N GLU A 105 1.19 8.49 -8.82
CA GLU A 105 0.27 9.45 -8.20
C GLU A 105 0.91 10.21 -7.03
N LEU A 106 1.79 9.56 -6.26
CA LEU A 106 2.57 10.20 -5.20
C LEU A 106 3.57 11.21 -5.76
N ILE A 107 4.18 10.95 -6.92
CA ILE A 107 5.01 11.94 -7.61
C ILE A 107 4.17 13.17 -7.99
N LEU A 108 2.98 12.99 -8.56
CA LEU A 108 2.09 14.11 -8.89
C LEU A 108 1.72 14.90 -7.63
N TYR A 109 1.25 14.22 -6.59
CA TYR A 109 0.89 14.85 -5.32
C TYR A 109 2.06 15.61 -4.69
N ALA A 110 3.26 15.03 -4.69
CA ALA A 110 4.46 15.70 -4.17
C ALA A 110 4.80 16.99 -4.93
N ARG A 111 4.38 17.10 -6.19
CA ARG A 111 4.69 18.22 -7.08
C ARG A 111 3.54 19.24 -7.20
N GLU A 112 2.37 18.92 -6.67
CA GLU A 112 1.24 19.84 -6.56
C GLU A 112 1.57 21.03 -5.66
N LYS A 113 1.04 22.20 -6.03
CA LYS A 113 1.21 23.43 -5.24
C LYS A 113 0.28 23.37 -4.04
N GLY A 114 0.85 23.41 -2.84
CA GLY A 114 0.09 23.58 -1.61
C GLY A 114 -0.45 25.01 -1.46
N GLU A 115 -1.08 25.27 -0.31
CA GLU A 115 -1.71 26.57 0.02
C GLU A 115 -0.75 27.77 -0.08
N ASN A 116 0.55 27.54 0.14
CA ASN A 116 1.61 28.55 0.03
C ASN A 116 2.13 28.75 -1.41
N GLY A 117 1.52 28.10 -2.40
CA GLY A 117 1.92 28.16 -3.81
C GLY A 117 3.20 27.39 -4.16
N ARG A 118 3.83 26.70 -3.19
CA ARG A 118 5.02 25.87 -3.39
C ARG A 118 4.63 24.40 -3.48
N ALA A 119 5.44 23.63 -4.22
CA ALA A 119 5.30 22.18 -4.24
C ALA A 119 5.54 21.58 -2.84
N HIS A 120 4.86 20.48 -2.52
CA HIS A 120 5.08 19.74 -1.27
C HIS A 120 6.52 19.24 -1.14
N MET A 121 7.10 18.79 -2.26
CA MET A 121 8.49 18.38 -2.37
C MET A 121 9.11 18.88 -3.68
N ASN A 122 10.39 19.21 -3.65
CA ASN A 122 11.16 19.50 -4.86
C ASN A 122 11.58 18.20 -5.57
N LEU A 123 12.00 18.30 -6.84
CA LEU A 123 12.36 17.13 -7.65
C LEU A 123 13.52 16.30 -7.07
N ARG A 124 14.45 16.93 -6.32
CA ARG A 124 15.56 16.21 -5.70
C ARG A 124 15.11 15.39 -4.50
N GLU A 125 14.22 15.94 -3.68
CA GLU A 125 13.64 15.24 -2.53
C GLU A 125 12.83 14.01 -2.99
N VAL A 126 12.03 14.16 -4.06
CA VAL A 126 11.30 13.03 -4.65
C VAL A 126 12.28 11.98 -5.20
N ALA A 127 13.32 12.42 -5.91
CA ALA A 127 14.32 11.54 -6.49
C ALA A 127 15.09 10.74 -5.42
N GLU A 128 15.43 11.38 -4.31
CA GLU A 128 16.05 10.73 -3.15
C GLU A 128 15.13 9.65 -2.55
N GLY A 129 13.84 9.97 -2.34
CA GLY A 129 12.86 9.01 -1.81
C GLY A 129 12.64 7.78 -2.71
N LEU A 130 12.81 7.94 -4.02
CA LEU A 130 12.65 6.87 -5.01
C LEU A 130 13.97 6.18 -5.38
N GLY A 131 15.12 6.69 -4.94
CA GLY A 131 16.43 6.17 -5.32
C GLY A 131 16.77 6.30 -6.81
N ILE A 132 16.24 7.34 -7.49
CA ILE A 132 16.48 7.59 -8.92
C ILE A 132 17.02 9.00 -9.16
N HIS A 133 17.35 9.35 -10.41
CA HIS A 133 17.80 10.69 -10.74
C HIS A 133 16.62 11.66 -10.89
N HIS A 134 16.81 12.92 -10.47
CA HIS A 134 15.76 13.95 -10.49
C HIS A 134 15.24 14.31 -11.89
N THR A 135 16.06 14.14 -12.94
CA THR A 135 15.60 14.31 -14.33
C THR A 135 14.60 13.23 -14.73
N THR A 136 14.79 11.99 -14.27
CA THR A 136 13.83 10.90 -14.49
C THR A 136 12.49 11.19 -13.82
N VAL A 137 12.52 11.79 -12.62
CA VAL A 137 11.29 12.26 -11.95
C VAL A 137 10.61 13.34 -12.80
N ALA A 138 11.35 14.33 -13.28
CA ALA A 138 10.81 15.42 -14.10
C ALA A 138 10.17 14.90 -15.40
N GLU A 139 10.84 14.00 -16.11
CA GLU A 139 10.33 13.36 -17.33
C GLU A 139 9.07 12.54 -17.06
N ARG A 140 9.05 11.76 -15.96
CA ARG A 140 7.85 11.02 -15.55
C ARG A 140 6.70 11.96 -15.21
N GLN A 141 6.96 13.02 -14.45
CA GLN A 141 5.94 14.03 -14.11
C GLN A 141 5.35 14.64 -15.37
N ALA A 142 6.19 15.11 -16.30
CA ALA A 142 5.74 15.76 -17.54
C ALA A 142 4.87 14.84 -18.40
N ARG A 143 5.22 13.55 -18.52
CA ARG A 143 4.40 12.57 -19.26
C ARG A 143 3.04 12.34 -18.62
N MET A 144 2.98 12.24 -17.29
CA MET A 144 1.71 12.10 -16.57
C MET A 144 0.84 13.36 -16.69
N GLU A 145 1.44 14.55 -16.63
CA GLU A 145 0.72 15.81 -16.88
C GLU A 145 0.18 15.89 -18.32
N ALA A 146 0.84 15.25 -19.28
CA ALA A 146 0.38 15.10 -20.66
C ALA A 146 -0.63 13.96 -20.87
N GLY A 147 -1.07 13.27 -19.81
CA GLY A 147 -2.07 12.21 -19.87
C GLY A 147 -1.53 10.78 -20.00
N GLU A 148 -0.20 10.57 -20.02
CA GLU A 148 0.40 9.23 -20.00
C GLU A 148 0.36 8.62 -18.59
N HIS A 149 -0.82 8.20 -18.16
CA HIS A 149 -1.05 7.63 -16.84
C HIS A 149 -0.77 6.13 -16.77
N ALA A 150 -0.41 5.65 -15.57
CA ALA A 150 -0.34 4.23 -15.29
C ALA A 150 -1.73 3.56 -15.41
N ALA A 151 -1.77 2.32 -15.91
CA ALA A 151 -3.02 1.60 -16.21
C ALA A 151 -4.01 1.45 -15.04
N TRP A 152 -3.55 1.60 -13.79
CA TRP A 152 -4.36 1.49 -12.58
C TRP A 152 -4.66 2.82 -11.89
N ARG A 153 -4.30 3.95 -12.50
CA ARG A 153 -4.57 5.27 -11.93
C ARG A 153 -6.05 5.48 -11.66
N ASN A 154 -6.92 5.22 -12.64
CA ASN A 154 -8.36 5.46 -12.50
C ASN A 154 -8.99 4.68 -11.34
N TRP A 155 -8.51 3.46 -11.09
CA TRP A 155 -8.94 2.69 -9.93
C TRP A 155 -8.44 3.30 -8.61
N LEU A 156 -7.22 3.83 -8.58
CA LEU A 156 -6.61 4.45 -7.40
C LEU A 156 -7.29 5.77 -6.99
N VAL A 157 -7.63 6.62 -7.98
CA VAL A 157 -8.22 7.95 -7.73
C VAL A 157 -9.73 8.00 -7.94
N GLN A 158 -10.37 6.84 -8.10
CA GLN A 158 -11.81 6.72 -8.31
C GLN A 158 -12.59 7.46 -7.21
N ASP A 159 -13.67 8.14 -7.60
CA ASP A 159 -14.56 8.86 -6.67
C ASP A 159 -13.84 9.97 -5.86
N THR A 160 -12.72 10.47 -6.38
CA THR A 160 -12.02 11.63 -5.84
C THR A 160 -11.89 12.73 -6.89
N PRO A 161 -11.74 14.00 -6.47
CA PRO A 161 -11.46 15.11 -7.41
C PRO A 161 -10.20 14.88 -8.26
N ARG A 162 -9.27 14.02 -7.82
CA ARG A 162 -8.05 13.70 -8.57
C ARG A 162 -8.32 12.91 -9.85
N ALA A 163 -9.46 12.22 -9.94
CA ALA A 163 -9.87 11.51 -11.16
C ALA A 163 -9.95 12.47 -12.35
N ASP A 164 -10.39 13.70 -12.14
CA ASP A 164 -10.56 14.70 -13.20
C ASP A 164 -9.26 15.48 -13.49
N MET A 165 -8.23 15.33 -12.64
CA MET A 165 -6.96 16.01 -12.83
C MET A 165 -6.10 15.30 -13.88
N TYR A 166 -5.34 16.10 -14.64
CA TYR A 166 -4.34 15.65 -15.62
C TYR A 166 -4.91 14.78 -16.74
N GLN A 167 -6.18 14.95 -17.10
CA GLN A 167 -6.76 14.27 -18.26
C GLN A 167 -6.09 14.79 -19.55
N PRO A 168 -5.87 13.94 -20.57
CA PRO A 168 -5.42 14.41 -21.87
C PRO A 168 -6.46 15.39 -22.43
N ASP A 169 -5.99 16.46 -23.08
CA ASP A 169 -6.88 17.36 -23.83
C ASP A 169 -7.67 16.51 -24.85
N ALA A 170 -9.00 16.53 -24.71
CA ALA A 170 -9.93 15.75 -25.53
C ALA A 170 -9.98 16.22 -27.00
#